data_AF-A0A7C1TRZ9-F1
#
_entry.id   AF-A0A7C1TRZ9-F1
#
_cell.length_a   1.000
_cell.length_b   1.000
_cell.length_c   1.000
_cell.angle_alpha   90.00
_cell.angle_beta   90.00
_cell.angle_gamma   90.00
#
_symmetry.space_group_name_H-M   'P 1'
#
loop_
_entity.id
_entity.type
_entity.pdbx_description
1 polymer ?
#
loop_
_entity_poly.entity_id
_entity_poly.type
_entity_poly.pdbx_seq_one_letter_code
_entity_poly.pdbx_strand_id
1 'polypeptide(L)'
;MSWPGPQQRRDRNDAPRQDRAQSFPAYYESHERVADGASLGCLVFTALSDYYLKEFTSESMCFFQTPDSVADGVGQWLSRPKDAEEHAMRANKIFLANHTWERRGEQVLEAIGAPP
;
A
#
# COMPACT_ATOMS: atom_id res chain seq x y z
N MET A 1 -49.86 31.30 -19.72
CA MET A 1 -49.07 30.39 -18.87
C MET A 1 -47.86 29.97 -19.66
N SER A 2 -46.70 30.55 -19.34
CA SER A 2 -45.49 30.47 -20.16
C SER A 2 -44.41 29.75 -19.37
N TRP A 3 -43.88 28.67 -19.93
CA TRP A 3 -42.75 27.92 -19.39
C TRP A 3 -41.48 28.79 -19.40
N PRO A 4 -40.67 28.83 -18.32
CA PRO A 4 -39.40 29.52 -18.36
C PRO A 4 -38.39 28.73 -19.20
N GLY A 5 -37.74 29.41 -20.14
CA GLY A 5 -36.71 28.86 -21.03
C GLY A 5 -35.42 28.44 -20.31
N PRO A 6 -34.50 27.77 -21.02
CA PRO A 6 -33.34 27.12 -20.41
C PRO A 6 -32.38 28.15 -19.83
N GLN A 7 -32.33 28.19 -18.50
CA GLN A 7 -31.34 28.97 -17.76
C GLN A 7 -29.95 28.39 -18.04
N GLN A 8 -29.14 29.26 -18.66
CA GLN A 8 -27.70 29.21 -18.83
C GLN A 8 -26.99 28.28 -17.82
N ARG A 9 -26.46 27.16 -18.31
CA ARG A 9 -25.33 26.49 -17.66
C ARG A 9 -24.18 27.49 -17.66
N ARG A 10 -23.91 28.11 -16.51
CA ARG A 10 -22.69 28.88 -16.34
C ARG A 10 -21.54 27.91 -16.22
N ASP A 11 -20.74 27.87 -17.28
CA ASP A 11 -19.35 27.49 -17.24
C ASP A 11 -18.68 28.20 -16.07
N ARG A 12 -18.29 27.44 -15.05
CA ARG A 12 -17.35 27.84 -14.00
C ARG A 12 -16.88 26.59 -13.29
N ASN A 13 -15.85 25.97 -13.85
CA ASN A 13 -14.66 25.58 -13.08
C ASN A 13 -13.58 25.08 -14.07
N ASP A 14 -13.10 26.00 -14.90
CA ASP A 14 -11.72 25.97 -15.39
C ASP A 14 -10.79 26.29 -14.21
N ALA A 15 -10.74 25.40 -13.23
CA ALA A 15 -9.65 25.40 -12.28
C ALA A 15 -8.46 24.72 -12.98
N PRO A 16 -7.28 25.35 -13.06
CA PRO A 16 -6.11 24.69 -13.57
C PRO A 16 -5.93 23.39 -12.78
N ARG A 17 -5.78 22.26 -13.49
CA ARG A 17 -5.30 21.02 -12.88
C ARG A 17 -3.94 21.36 -12.28
N GLN A 18 -3.92 21.68 -11.00
CA GLN A 18 -2.68 21.73 -10.25
C GLN A 18 -2.05 20.36 -10.45
N ASP A 19 -0.91 20.34 -11.14
CA ASP A 19 0.08 19.28 -11.01
C ASP A 19 0.42 19.18 -9.52
N ARG A 20 -0.41 18.43 -8.80
CA ARG A 20 -0.08 17.89 -7.50
C ARG A 20 0.87 16.74 -7.77
N ALA A 21 2.09 17.07 -8.18
CA ALA A 21 3.25 16.48 -7.55
C ALA A 21 3.19 16.87 -6.06
N GLN A 22 2.23 16.30 -5.33
CA GLN A 22 2.31 16.24 -3.90
C GLN A 22 3.51 15.34 -3.64
N SER A 23 4.66 15.97 -3.38
CA SER A 23 5.70 15.32 -2.62
C SER A 23 5.01 14.79 -1.36
N PHE A 24 4.81 13.49 -1.31
CA PHE A 24 4.31 12.85 -0.11
C PHE A 24 5.31 13.18 1.00
N PRO A 25 4.90 13.83 2.09
CA PRO A 25 5.78 14.01 3.24
C PRO A 25 6.19 12.62 3.71
N ALA A 26 7.50 12.40 3.77
CA ALA A 26 8.12 11.16 4.24
C ALA A 26 7.81 10.97 5.73
N TYR A 27 6.59 10.50 6.03
CA TYR A 27 6.27 9.86 7.28
C TYR A 27 6.66 8.38 7.12
N TYR A 28 7.70 7.97 7.85
CA TYR A 28 8.16 6.59 8.00
C TYR A 28 7.15 5.76 8.79
N GLU A 29 5.91 5.68 8.33
CA GLU A 29 4.84 4.98 9.03
C GLU A 29 4.59 3.63 8.38
N SER A 30 4.66 2.59 9.22
CA SER A 30 3.99 1.32 8.95
C SER A 30 2.51 1.62 8.72
N HIS A 31 2.06 1.52 7.48
CA HIS A 31 0.65 1.62 7.18
C HIS A 31 -0.02 0.32 7.59
N GLU A 32 -0.90 0.36 8.60
CA GLU A 32 -1.64 -0.81 9.08
C GLU A 32 -2.30 -1.57 7.93
N ARG A 33 -2.79 -0.87 6.90
CA ARG A 33 -3.40 -1.50 5.71
C ARG A 33 -2.46 -2.41 4.92
N VAL A 34 -1.16 -2.09 4.87
CA VAL A 34 -0.14 -2.94 4.21
C VAL A 34 0.11 -4.18 5.06
N ALA A 35 0.19 -4.00 6.39
CA ALA A 35 0.33 -5.08 7.35
C ALA A 35 -0.87 -6.04 7.32
N ASP A 36 -2.09 -5.50 7.37
CA ASP A 36 -3.33 -6.25 7.29
C ASP A 36 -3.38 -7.06 5.98
N GLY A 37 -3.12 -6.42 4.84
CA GLY A 37 -3.09 -7.08 3.55
C GLY A 37 -2.08 -8.23 3.50
N ALA A 38 -0.85 -8.00 3.98
CA ALA A 38 0.17 -9.05 4.04
C ALA A 38 -0.25 -10.19 4.99
N SER A 39 -0.79 -9.87 6.17
CA SER A 39 -1.23 -10.85 7.18
C SER A 39 -2.40 -11.72 6.72
N LEU A 40 -3.22 -11.21 5.80
CA LEU A 40 -4.36 -11.92 5.21
C LEU A 40 -3.99 -12.66 3.92
N GLY A 41 -2.73 -12.57 3.47
CA GLY A 41 -2.31 -13.23 2.24
C GLY A 41 -2.81 -12.54 0.98
N CYS A 42 -3.06 -11.23 1.04
CA CYS A 42 -3.40 -10.44 -0.13
C CYS A 42 -2.13 -10.02 -0.88
N LEU A 43 -2.27 -9.84 -2.20
CA LEU A 43 -1.25 -9.17 -2.99
C LEU A 43 -1.27 -7.68 -2.65
N VAL A 44 -0.21 -7.18 -2.03
CA VAL A 44 -0.11 -5.79 -1.58
C VAL A 44 0.76 -4.97 -2.52
N PHE A 45 0.18 -3.90 -3.06
CA PHE A 45 0.89 -2.85 -3.78
C PHE A 45 1.14 -1.69 -2.82
N THR A 46 2.41 -1.34 -2.63
CA THR A 46 2.80 -0.23 -1.76
C THR A 46 3.92 0.59 -2.39
N ALA A 47 3.99 1.87 -2.03
CA ALA A 47 5.13 2.69 -2.41
C ALA A 47 6.43 2.09 -1.82
N LEU A 48 7.53 2.28 -2.54
CA LEU A 48 8.86 1.92 -2.03
C LEU A 48 9.13 2.66 -0.71
N SER A 49 9.48 1.91 0.33
CA SER A 49 9.70 2.45 1.68
C SER A 49 10.85 1.72 2.36
N ASP A 50 11.81 2.47 2.89
CA ASP A 50 12.93 1.93 3.66
C ASP A 50 12.46 1.12 4.87
N TYR A 51 11.29 1.43 5.41
CA TYR A 51 10.70 0.65 6.51
C TYR A 51 10.40 -0.79 6.06
N TYR A 52 9.68 -0.95 4.95
CA TYR A 52 9.33 -2.27 4.43
C TYR A 52 10.52 -3.00 3.82
N LEU A 53 11.48 -2.29 3.24
CA LEU A 53 12.69 -2.90 2.65
C LEU A 53 13.61 -3.58 3.67
N LYS A 54 13.45 -3.31 4.97
CA LYS A 54 14.19 -4.02 6.02
C LYS A 54 13.81 -5.50 6.11
N GLU A 55 12.62 -5.86 5.63
CA GLU A 55 12.05 -7.19 5.84
C GLU A 55 11.49 -7.82 4.56
N PHE A 56 11.00 -7.01 3.65
CA PHE A 56 10.38 -7.45 2.41
C PHE A 56 11.26 -7.09 1.21
N THR A 57 11.22 -7.94 0.20
CA THR A 57 11.93 -7.75 -1.07
C THR A 57 10.93 -7.62 -2.21
N SER A 58 11.40 -7.31 -3.41
CA SER A 58 10.56 -7.33 -4.62
C SER A 58 10.02 -8.73 -4.97
N GLU A 59 10.47 -9.79 -4.29
CA GLU A 59 9.94 -11.14 -4.45
C GLU A 59 8.80 -11.48 -3.49
N SER A 60 8.60 -10.65 -2.46
CA SER A 60 7.58 -10.82 -1.43
C SER A 60 6.63 -9.65 -1.28
N MET A 61 6.89 -8.49 -1.89
CA MET A 61 5.96 -7.37 -1.92
C MET A 61 6.08 -6.55 -3.21
N CYS A 62 4.93 -6.05 -3.69
CA CYS A 62 4.88 -5.24 -4.91
C CYS A 62 5.16 -3.78 -4.58
N PHE A 63 6.43 -3.39 -4.69
CA PHE A 63 6.85 -2.00 -4.55
C PHE A 63 6.68 -1.22 -5.86
N PHE A 64 6.15 -0.01 -5.77
CA PHE A 64 6.02 0.90 -6.90
C PHE A 64 6.61 2.28 -6.60
N GLN A 65 7.00 2.99 -7.66
CA GLN A 65 7.59 4.34 -7.58
C GLN A 65 6.70 5.41 -8.21
N THR A 66 5.88 5.04 -9.19
CA THR A 66 4.99 5.96 -9.91
C THR A 66 3.59 5.35 -10.08
N PRO A 67 2.53 6.16 -10.20
CA PRO A 67 1.19 5.64 -10.48
C PRO A 67 1.11 4.77 -11.74
N ASP A 68 1.85 5.12 -12.80
CA ASP A 68 1.87 4.34 -14.04
C ASP A 68 2.44 2.93 -13.81
N SER A 69 3.48 2.80 -12.96
CA SER A 69 4.03 1.49 -12.59
C SER A 69 3.05 0.60 -11.82
N VAL A 70 2.05 1.20 -11.15
CA VAL A 70 0.99 0.45 -10.46
C VAL A 70 0.04 -0.18 -11.47
N ALA A 71 -0.41 0.57 -12.47
CA ALA A 71 -1.37 0.08 -13.45
C ALA A 71 -0.81 -1.13 -14.23
N ASP A 72 0.43 -1.02 -14.69
CA ASP A 72 1.14 -2.10 -15.38
C ASP A 72 1.34 -3.31 -14.47
N GLY A 73 1.77 -3.08 -13.22
CA GLY A 73 1.97 -4.15 -12.23
C GLY A 73 0.66 -4.89 -11.91
N VAL A 74 -0.43 -4.17 -11.69
CA VAL A 74 -1.75 -4.77 -11.45
C VAL A 74 -2.19 -5.61 -12.65
N GLY A 75 -2.05 -5.08 -13.87
CA GLY A 75 -2.38 -5.84 -15.09
C GLY A 75 -1.59 -7.14 -15.22
N GLN A 76 -0.28 -7.11 -14.92
CA GLN A 76 0.57 -8.30 -14.95
C GLN A 76 0.12 -9.36 -13.94
N TRP A 77 -0.15 -8.97 -12.70
CA TRP A 77 -0.56 -9.91 -11.66
C TRP A 77 -1.96 -10.48 -11.88
N LEU A 78 -2.89 -9.68 -12.40
CA LEU A 78 -4.22 -10.16 -12.81
C LEU A 78 -4.13 -11.21 -13.93
N SER A 79 -3.11 -11.14 -14.79
CA SER A 79 -2.88 -12.13 -15.85
C SER A 79 -2.22 -13.44 -15.35
N ARG A 80 -1.72 -13.45 -14.11
CA ARG A 80 -0.95 -14.56 -13.50
C ARG A 80 -1.43 -14.88 -12.08
N PRO A 81 -2.66 -15.36 -11.90
CA PRO A 81 -3.28 -15.49 -10.58
C PRO A 81 -2.54 -16.46 -9.64
N LYS A 82 -1.94 -17.54 -10.17
CA LYS A 82 -1.16 -18.48 -9.35
C LYS A 82 0.14 -17.84 -8.84
N ASP A 83 0.87 -17.17 -9.72
CA ASP A 83 2.10 -16.47 -9.33
C ASP A 83 1.78 -15.36 -8.32
N ALA A 84 0.64 -14.66 -8.49
CA ALA A 84 0.17 -13.64 -7.55
C ALA A 84 -0.14 -14.22 -6.17
N GLU A 85 -0.80 -15.37 -6.11
CA GLU A 85 -1.05 -16.10 -4.86
C GLU A 85 0.25 -16.52 -4.18
N GLU A 86 1.18 -17.12 -4.92
CA GLU A 86 2.50 -17.49 -4.37
C GLU A 86 3.27 -16.29 -3.83
N HIS A 87 3.23 -15.16 -4.55
CA HIS A 87 3.87 -13.92 -4.13
C HIS A 87 3.25 -13.38 -2.84
N ALA A 88 1.93 -13.31 -2.77
CA ALA A 88 1.21 -12.89 -1.57
C ALA A 88 1.49 -13.80 -0.36
N MET A 89 1.62 -15.11 -0.59
CA MET A 89 1.98 -16.08 0.44
C MET A 89 3.41 -15.92 0.97
N ARG A 90 4.36 -15.45 0.13
CA ARG A 90 5.70 -15.08 0.63
C ARG A 90 5.64 -13.88 1.56
N ALA A 91 4.87 -12.85 1.20
CA ALA A 91 4.61 -11.68 2.06
C ALA A 91 4.03 -12.12 3.40
N ASN A 92 2.99 -12.95 3.34
CA ASN A 92 2.30 -13.45 4.52
C ASN A 92 3.21 -14.21 5.47
N LYS A 93 4.04 -15.11 4.93
CA LYS A 93 4.97 -15.90 5.73
C LYS A 93 6.00 -15.03 6.44
N ILE A 94 6.54 -14.01 5.76
CA ILE A 94 7.46 -13.04 6.37
C ILE A 94 6.75 -12.25 7.46
N PHE A 95 5.52 -11.80 7.18
CA PHE A 95 4.73 -11.04 8.15
C PHE A 95 4.45 -11.83 9.42
N LEU A 96 3.92 -13.05 9.30
CA LEU A 96 3.58 -13.92 10.43
C LEU A 96 4.81 -14.37 11.23
N ALA A 97 6.01 -14.33 10.65
CA ALA A 97 7.24 -14.63 11.38
C ALA A 97 7.75 -13.47 12.25
N ASN A 98 7.47 -12.22 11.86
CA ASN A 98 8.11 -11.04 12.45
C ASN A 98 7.13 -10.07 13.14
N HIS A 99 5.87 -10.04 12.72
CA HIS A 99 4.88 -9.01 13.09
C HIS A 99 3.70 -9.57 13.88
N THR A 100 3.97 -10.47 14.83
CA THR A 100 2.95 -10.96 15.78
C THR A 100 3.03 -10.21 17.11
N TRP A 101 1.93 -10.16 17.85
CA TRP A 101 1.90 -9.60 19.20
C TRP A 101 2.82 -10.36 20.16
N GLU A 102 2.95 -11.67 19.98
CA GLU A 102 3.90 -12.52 20.73
C GLU A 102 5.33 -12.08 20.46
N ARG A 103 5.74 -11.98 19.20
CA ARG A 103 7.08 -11.53 18.82
C ARG A 103 7.37 -10.11 19.32
N ARG A 104 6.36 -9.24 19.29
CA ARG A 104 6.46 -7.90 19.85
C ARG A 104 6.68 -7.91 21.36
N GLY A 105 6.00 -8.79 22.09
CA GLY A 105 6.20 -8.99 23.52
C GLY A 105 7.62 -9.43 23.85
N GLU A 106 8.14 -10.43 23.12
CA GLU A 106 9.52 -10.91 23.27
C GLU A 106 10.55 -9.78 23.06
N GLN A 107 10.39 -8.99 22.00
CA GLN A 107 11.27 -7.84 21.72
C GLN A 107 11.26 -6.80 22.84
N VAL A 108 10.11 -6.56 23.47
CA VAL A 108 9.99 -5.62 24.59
C VAL A 108 10.71 -6.16 25.82
N LEU A 109 10.52 -7.44 26.15
CA LEU A 109 11.19 -8.09 27.28
C LEU A 109 12.71 -8.10 27.10
N GLU A 110 13.19 -8.42 25.90
CA GLU A 110 14.61 -8.35 25.53
C GLU A 110 15.16 -6.92 25.72
N ALA A 111 14.45 -5.90 25.22
CA ALA A 111 14.89 -4.51 25.29
C ALA A 111 15.00 -3.98 26.74
N ILE A 112 14.20 -4.50 27.67
CA ILE A 112 14.24 -4.12 29.09
C ILE A 112 15.07 -5.08 29.96
N GLY A 113 15.67 -6.11 29.37
CA GLY A 113 16.46 -7.12 30.09
C GLY A 113 15.63 -8.01 31.02
N ALA A 114 14.34 -8.19 30.73
CA ALA A 114 13.45 -9.07 31.47
C ALA A 114 13.42 -10.48 30.84
N PRO A 115 13.21 -11.55 31.62
CA PRO A 115 12.99 -12.88 31.07
C PRO A 115 11.70 -12.92 30.24
N PRO A 116 11.64 -13.79 29.20
CA PRO A 116 10.42 -14.02 28.43
C PRO A 116 9.29 -14.61 29.28
#